data_AF-A0A7S0TEC9-F1
#
_entry.id   AF-A0A7S0TEC9-F1
#
_cell.length_a   1.000
_cell.length_b   1.000
_cell.length_c   1.000
_cell.angle_alpha   90.00
_cell.angle_beta   90.00
_cell.angle_gamma   90.00
#
_symmetry.space_group_name_H-M   'P 1'
#
loop_
_entity.id
_entity.type
_entity.pdbx_description
1 polymer ?
#
loop_
_entity_poly.entity_id
_entity_poly.type
_entity_poly.pdbx_seq_one_letter_code
_entity_poly.pdbx_strand_id
1 'polypeptide(L)'
;EKQMLQLCRFVSLIPFLEDFHLEDTGGDDIDAESLDIWCTSAEFIDIMAGDWEEHATLLCNFFLHLKHEAYLVFGSGIPEGDTVYVMTKERVGDDIEVFFWNASRGKRYNSKDIHCTLKEVYYVVDQHNVWGNVQATRSIPSTKFDLGDSRCWKRLFNDKNPQSSFPQMDTVQDDIDWKLSQPREAYSEEVAKRIKLAVRNRLEHWRSREGKSLVGNEGATRKLNDVMRKMEQAAHQEAEFTEENLHAELETYLQPKSSTTGFNMTGFYVNRPFTDLEPILDEIYNADIHHAG
;
A
#
# COMPACT_ATOMS: atom_id res chain seq x y z
N GLU A 1 -1.15 12.20 -13.79
CA GLU A 1 -1.49 10.78 -13.59
C GLU A 1 -0.27 9.87 -13.42
N LYS A 2 0.58 9.63 -14.43
CA LYS A 2 1.76 8.73 -14.32
C LYS A 2 2.65 9.00 -13.09
N GLN A 3 3.03 10.26 -12.87
CA GLN A 3 3.87 10.64 -11.71
C GLN A 3 3.19 10.35 -10.37
N MET A 4 1.86 10.52 -10.27
CA MET A 4 1.11 10.22 -9.04
C MET A 4 1.08 8.73 -8.75
N LEU A 5 0.94 7.89 -9.78
CA LEU A 5 1.04 6.44 -9.65
C LEU A 5 2.45 6.01 -9.21
N GLN A 6 3.49 6.64 -9.74
CA GLN A 6 4.88 6.40 -9.32
C GLN A 6 5.12 6.78 -7.86
N LEU A 7 4.58 7.92 -7.42
CA LEU A 7 4.66 8.36 -6.02
C LEU A 7 3.88 7.42 -5.09
N CYS A 8 2.68 6.99 -5.49
CA CYS A 8 1.90 6.01 -4.73
C CYS A 8 2.67 4.69 -4.58
N ARG A 9 3.32 4.21 -5.66
CA ARG A 9 4.20 3.03 -5.59
C ARG A 9 5.40 3.28 -4.68
N PHE A 10 6.07 4.43 -4.79
CA PHE A 10 7.20 4.78 -3.94
C PHE A 10 6.83 4.75 -2.45
N VAL A 11 5.73 5.41 -2.07
CA VAL A 11 5.26 5.43 -0.69
C VAL A 11 4.90 4.02 -0.20
N SER A 12 4.25 3.19 -1.03
CA SER A 12 3.93 1.79 -0.67
C SER A 12 5.14 0.86 -0.49
N LEU A 13 6.33 1.31 -0.90
CA LEU A 13 7.58 0.56 -0.70
C LEU A 13 8.19 0.82 0.68
N ILE A 14 7.72 1.84 1.39
CA ILE A 14 8.07 2.05 2.79
C ILE A 14 7.34 0.96 3.60
N PRO A 15 8.05 0.21 4.47
CA PRO A 15 7.43 -0.76 5.35
C PRO A 15 6.26 -0.23 6.16
N PHE A 16 5.21 -1.06 6.25
CA PHE A 16 4.08 -0.83 7.14
C PHE A 16 4.42 -1.35 8.54
N LEU A 17 4.26 -0.51 9.56
CA LEU A 17 4.47 -0.85 10.98
C LEU A 17 3.47 -0.05 11.82
N GLU A 18 2.55 -0.75 12.48
CA GLU A 18 1.59 -0.13 13.41
C GLU A 18 2.31 0.42 14.64
N ASP A 19 1.71 1.47 15.21
CA ASP A 19 2.18 2.08 16.45
C ASP A 19 2.33 1.09 17.61
N PHE A 20 3.28 1.39 18.50
CA PHE A 20 3.63 0.52 19.60
C PHE A 20 2.51 0.50 20.66
N HIS A 21 1.66 -0.53 20.64
CA HIS A 21 0.71 -0.76 21.73
C HIS A 21 1.46 -1.21 22.99
N LEU A 22 1.55 -0.35 24.00
CA LEU A 22 2.01 -0.74 25.33
C LEU A 22 0.89 -1.54 26.00
N GLU A 23 1.15 -2.83 26.31
CA GLU A 23 0.25 -3.62 27.17
C GLU A 23 0.12 -2.95 28.54
N ASP A 24 -1.12 -2.75 28.98
CA ASP A 24 -1.52 -2.14 30.26
C ASP A 24 -0.63 -2.57 31.44
N THR A 25 0.10 -1.60 32.02
CA THR A 25 0.80 -1.77 33.30
C THR A 25 -0.06 -1.34 34.49
N GLY A 26 -1.38 -1.49 34.39
CA GLY A 26 -2.34 -1.51 35.52
C GLY A 26 -2.32 -0.27 36.41
N GLY A 27 -1.95 0.89 35.89
CA GLY A 27 -1.85 2.15 36.61
C GLY A 27 -2.81 3.19 36.05
N ASP A 28 -3.63 3.80 36.91
CA ASP A 28 -4.75 4.71 36.62
C ASP A 28 -4.42 6.04 35.89
N ASP A 29 -3.25 6.20 35.27
CA ASP A 29 -2.85 7.47 34.66
C ASP A 29 -2.31 7.28 33.24
N ILE A 30 -3.19 7.54 32.26
CA ILE A 30 -3.00 7.58 30.79
C ILE A 30 -3.22 6.23 30.10
N ASP A 31 -4.31 6.13 29.32
CA ASP A 31 -4.57 5.08 28.33
C ASP A 31 -3.52 5.15 27.21
N ALA A 32 -2.28 4.77 27.53
CA ALA A 32 -1.15 4.75 26.60
C ALA A 32 -1.36 3.75 25.44
N GLU A 33 -2.37 2.87 25.56
CA GLU A 33 -2.87 2.00 24.49
C GLU A 33 -3.44 2.77 23.28
N SER A 34 -3.72 4.07 23.43
CA SER A 34 -4.41 4.91 22.44
C SER A 34 -3.60 6.10 21.91
N LEU A 35 -2.31 6.17 22.22
CA LEU A 35 -1.44 7.24 21.71
C LEU A 35 -1.01 6.91 20.28
N ASP A 36 -1.86 7.32 19.35
CA ASP A 36 -1.61 7.42 17.90
C ASP A 36 -0.70 8.64 17.66
N ILE A 37 0.60 8.41 17.38
CA ILE A 37 1.61 9.47 17.23
C ILE A 37 1.98 9.63 15.77
N TRP A 38 1.48 10.72 15.19
CA TRP A 38 1.71 11.03 13.79
C TRP A 38 3.11 11.58 13.57
N CYS A 39 3.91 10.88 12.76
CA CYS A 39 5.20 11.37 12.33
C CYS A 39 5.07 12.43 11.23
N THR A 40 6.02 13.36 11.20
CA THR A 40 6.18 14.24 10.02
C THR A 40 6.64 13.42 8.80
N SER A 41 6.45 13.96 7.60
CA SER A 41 6.92 13.31 6.36
C SER A 41 8.44 13.10 6.36
N ALA A 42 9.21 13.98 7.03
CA ALA A 42 10.65 13.83 7.17
C ALA A 42 11.00 12.67 8.13
N GLU A 43 10.39 12.64 9.31
CA GLU A 43 10.59 11.57 10.30
C GLU A 43 10.19 10.21 9.75
N PHE A 44 9.06 10.11 9.04
CA PHE A 44 8.62 8.86 8.43
C PHE A 44 9.63 8.31 7.40
N ILE A 45 10.19 9.18 6.56
CA ILE A 45 11.25 8.80 5.61
C ILE A 45 12.53 8.35 6.33
N ASP A 46 12.89 9.02 7.42
CA ASP A 46 14.09 8.69 8.22
C ASP A 46 13.93 7.37 9.00
N ILE A 47 12.74 7.12 9.57
CA ILE A 47 12.40 5.88 10.27
C ILE A 47 12.30 4.72 9.27
N MET A 48 11.84 4.98 8.04
CA MET A 48 11.56 3.99 7.00
C MET A 48 10.51 2.93 7.43
N ALA A 49 9.58 3.32 8.28
CA ALA A 49 8.44 2.53 8.70
C ALA A 49 7.38 3.43 9.35
N GLY A 50 6.11 3.03 9.27
CA GLY A 50 4.93 3.74 9.79
C GLY A 50 3.67 3.09 9.25
N ASP A 51 2.49 3.56 9.62
CA ASP A 51 1.24 2.91 9.24
C ASP A 51 0.37 3.82 8.36
N TRP A 52 -0.95 3.89 8.56
CA TRP A 52 -1.86 4.41 7.55
C TRP A 52 -1.71 5.92 7.34
N GLU A 53 -1.57 6.66 8.43
CA GLU A 53 -1.50 8.11 8.44
C GLU A 53 -0.18 8.64 7.89
N GLU A 54 0.98 8.04 8.21
CA GLU A 54 2.25 8.50 7.65
C GLU A 54 2.27 8.28 6.15
N HIS A 55 1.84 7.10 5.70
CA HIS A 55 1.75 6.77 4.28
C HIS A 55 0.80 7.74 3.56
N ALA A 56 -0.40 7.96 4.09
CA ALA A 56 -1.36 8.86 3.47
C ALA A 56 -0.90 10.31 3.50
N THR A 57 -0.33 10.78 4.61
CA THR A 57 0.19 12.14 4.79
C THR A 57 1.34 12.42 3.83
N LEU A 58 2.32 11.52 3.72
CA LEU A 58 3.43 11.65 2.79
C LEU A 58 2.94 11.71 1.33
N LEU A 59 2.03 10.80 0.95
CA LEU A 59 1.47 10.79 -0.42
C LEU A 59 0.66 12.05 -0.71
N CYS A 60 -0.16 12.52 0.24
CA CYS A 60 -0.94 13.74 0.13
C CYS A 60 -0.01 14.95 -0.06
N ASN A 61 1.05 15.07 0.74
CA ASN A 61 2.05 16.12 0.63
C ASN A 61 2.75 16.12 -0.73
N PHE A 62 3.09 14.95 -1.28
CA PHE A 62 3.63 14.87 -2.64
C PHE A 62 2.64 15.36 -3.70
N PHE A 63 1.36 15.01 -3.59
CA PHE A 63 0.33 15.49 -4.53
C PHE A 63 0.13 17.01 -4.43
N LEU A 64 0.08 17.56 -3.22
CA LEU A 64 0.00 19.00 -2.99
C LEU A 64 1.25 19.73 -3.53
N HIS A 65 2.45 19.15 -3.36
CA HIS A 65 3.69 19.68 -3.94
C HIS A 65 3.60 19.75 -5.47
N LEU A 66 3.06 18.70 -6.10
CA LEU A 66 2.77 18.63 -7.54
C LEU A 66 1.56 19.48 -7.99
N LYS A 67 0.95 20.26 -7.09
CA LYS A 67 -0.20 21.14 -7.36
C LYS A 67 -1.48 20.40 -7.74
N HIS A 68 -1.61 19.16 -7.29
CA HIS A 68 -2.88 18.43 -7.34
C HIS A 68 -3.73 18.77 -6.11
N GLU A 69 -5.05 18.82 -6.30
CA GLU A 69 -6.01 18.91 -5.21
C GLU A 69 -6.09 17.53 -4.53
N ALA A 70 -5.65 17.46 -3.27
CA ALA A 70 -5.56 16.23 -2.50
C ALA A 70 -6.05 16.43 -1.07
N TYR A 71 -6.59 15.36 -0.50
CA TYR A 71 -7.20 15.35 0.83
C TYR A 71 -6.84 14.06 1.55
N LEU A 72 -6.71 14.11 2.86
CA LEU A 72 -6.74 12.91 3.70
C LEU A 72 -8.20 12.49 3.92
N VAL A 73 -8.44 11.19 3.90
CA VAL A 73 -9.76 10.58 4.07
C VAL A 73 -9.68 9.52 5.14
N PHE A 74 -10.39 9.76 6.23
CA PHE A 74 -10.48 8.87 7.37
C PHE A 74 -11.75 8.07 7.26
N GLY A 75 -11.63 6.77 7.48
CA GLY A 75 -12.74 5.85 7.28
C GLY A 75 -12.37 4.44 7.69
N SER A 76 -13.16 3.49 7.19
CA SER A 76 -12.92 2.07 7.40
C SER A 76 -12.78 1.33 6.08
N GLY A 77 -11.74 0.51 5.97
CA GLY A 77 -11.38 -0.32 4.83
C GLY A 77 -11.37 -1.81 5.15
N ILE A 78 -11.33 -2.64 4.11
CA ILE A 78 -11.18 -4.09 4.23
C ILE A 78 -9.91 -4.54 3.48
N PRO A 79 -8.99 -5.26 4.15
CA PRO A 79 -9.09 -5.81 5.50
C PRO A 79 -8.64 -4.83 6.61
N GLU A 80 -8.33 -3.57 6.28
CA GLU A 80 -7.56 -2.68 7.16
C GLU A 80 -8.26 -2.30 8.48
N GLY A 81 -9.60 -2.28 8.55
CA GLY A 81 -10.29 -1.67 9.69
C GLY A 81 -10.26 -0.15 9.57
N ASP A 82 -10.02 0.57 10.66
CA ASP A 82 -9.86 2.03 10.61
C ASP A 82 -8.58 2.39 9.84
N THR A 83 -8.68 3.37 8.94
CA THR A 83 -7.62 3.61 7.95
C THR A 83 -7.68 5.02 7.36
N VAL A 84 -6.55 5.45 6.79
CA VAL A 84 -6.39 6.75 6.12
C VAL A 84 -6.01 6.55 4.66
N TYR A 85 -6.78 7.16 3.76
CA TYR A 85 -6.55 7.17 2.31
C TYR A 85 -6.31 8.60 1.84
N VAL A 86 -5.72 8.76 0.65
CA VAL A 86 -5.70 10.06 -0.04
C VAL A 86 -6.84 10.12 -1.05
N MET A 87 -7.58 11.22 -1.09
CA MET A 87 -8.59 11.49 -2.13
C MET A 87 -8.10 12.57 -3.09
N THR A 88 -8.31 12.34 -4.38
CA THR A 88 -8.13 13.36 -5.42
C THR A 88 -9.42 13.53 -6.22
N LYS A 89 -9.62 14.74 -6.75
CA LYS A 89 -10.73 15.06 -7.66
C LYS A 89 -10.18 15.36 -9.02
N GLU A 90 -10.68 14.67 -10.04
CA GLU A 90 -10.21 14.80 -11.41
C GLU A 90 -11.39 15.12 -12.31
N ARG A 91 -11.23 16.10 -13.20
CA ARG A 91 -12.23 16.41 -14.21
C ARG A 91 -12.08 15.46 -15.39
N VAL A 92 -13.11 14.63 -15.62
CA VAL A 92 -13.19 13.69 -16.73
C VAL A 92 -14.34 14.13 -17.62
N GLY A 93 -14.02 14.82 -18.72
CA GLY A 93 -15.03 15.50 -19.53
C GLY A 93 -15.70 16.63 -18.73
N ASP A 94 -17.04 16.57 -18.63
CA ASP A 94 -17.83 17.55 -17.87
C ASP A 94 -18.01 17.16 -16.40
N ASP A 95 -17.73 15.91 -16.04
CA ASP A 95 -17.92 15.37 -14.70
C ASP A 95 -16.66 15.50 -13.83
N ILE A 96 -16.86 15.58 -12.51
CA ILE A 96 -15.80 15.46 -11.52
C ILE A 96 -15.84 14.04 -10.96
N GLU A 97 -14.79 13.28 -11.22
CA GLU A 97 -14.59 11.96 -10.64
C GLU A 97 -13.72 12.03 -9.39
N VAL A 98 -13.96 11.08 -8.49
CA VAL A 98 -13.27 10.98 -7.21
C VAL A 98 -12.45 9.71 -7.21
N PHE A 99 -11.18 9.84 -6.86
CA PHE A 99 -10.26 8.72 -6.73
C PHE A 99 -9.73 8.62 -5.31
N PHE A 100 -9.63 7.39 -4.81
CA PHE A 100 -9.02 7.05 -3.52
C PHE A 100 -7.71 6.33 -3.74
N TRP A 101 -6.69 6.72 -3.01
CA TRP A 101 -5.35 6.16 -3.08
C TRP A 101 -5.04 5.52 -1.73
N ASN A 102 -4.90 4.19 -1.73
CA ASN A 102 -4.33 3.46 -0.62
C ASN A 102 -2.81 3.57 -0.72
N ALA A 103 -2.23 4.44 0.10
CA ALA A 103 -0.81 4.77 0.07
C ALA A 103 0.07 3.59 0.52
N SER A 104 -0.34 2.82 1.54
CA SER A 104 0.41 1.67 2.04
C SER A 104 0.39 0.48 1.08
N ARG A 105 -0.64 0.36 0.24
CA ARG A 105 -0.77 -0.73 -0.75
C ARG A 105 -0.40 -0.34 -2.18
N GLY A 106 -0.16 0.95 -2.43
CA GLY A 106 0.19 1.45 -3.76
C GLY A 106 -0.97 1.30 -4.76
N LYS A 107 -2.22 1.39 -4.30
CA LYS A 107 -3.43 1.17 -5.12
C LYS A 107 -4.25 2.42 -5.26
N ARG A 108 -4.86 2.58 -6.43
CA ARG A 108 -5.79 3.66 -6.76
C ARG A 108 -7.13 3.04 -7.14
N TYR A 109 -8.21 3.62 -6.63
CA TYR A 109 -9.59 3.20 -6.88
C TYR A 109 -10.42 4.39 -7.31
N ASN A 110 -11.32 4.19 -8.27
CA ASN A 110 -12.39 5.15 -8.50
C ASN A 110 -13.46 5.01 -7.40
N SER A 111 -14.15 6.07 -7.01
CA SER A 111 -15.19 6.00 -5.98
C SER A 111 -16.36 5.08 -6.33
N LYS A 112 -16.54 4.77 -7.62
CA LYS A 112 -17.57 3.86 -8.13
C LYS A 112 -17.06 2.41 -8.30
N ASP A 113 -15.77 2.17 -8.04
CA ASP A 113 -15.18 0.84 -8.14
C ASP A 113 -15.68 -0.07 -7.02
N ILE A 114 -16.28 -1.21 -7.39
CA ILE A 114 -16.78 -2.22 -6.45
C ILE A 114 -15.64 -2.89 -5.65
N HIS A 115 -14.43 -2.86 -6.21
CA HIS A 115 -13.22 -3.42 -5.61
C HIS A 115 -12.46 -2.42 -4.73
N CYS A 116 -12.96 -1.19 -4.60
CA CYS A 116 -12.38 -0.21 -3.66
C CYS A 116 -12.37 -0.79 -2.25
N THR A 117 -11.18 -0.83 -1.63
CA THR A 117 -10.99 -1.41 -0.30
C THR A 117 -11.53 -0.51 0.80
N LEU A 118 -11.51 0.82 0.61
CA LEU A 118 -12.19 1.78 1.48
C LEU A 118 -13.71 1.60 1.35
N LYS A 119 -14.38 1.31 2.46
CA LYS A 119 -15.82 1.01 2.49
C LYS A 119 -16.64 2.14 3.05
N GLU A 120 -16.14 2.79 4.09
CA GLU A 120 -16.81 3.92 4.74
C GLU A 120 -15.90 5.14 4.84
N VAL A 121 -16.50 6.33 4.86
CA VAL A 121 -15.80 7.60 5.13
C VAL A 121 -16.45 8.37 6.28
N TYR A 122 -15.61 8.78 7.21
CA TYR A 122 -15.98 9.48 8.44
C TYR A 122 -15.74 10.98 8.31
N TYR A 123 -14.53 11.37 7.92
CA TYR A 123 -14.19 12.75 7.70
C TYR A 123 -13.06 12.89 6.67
N VAL A 124 -12.98 14.09 6.10
CA VAL A 124 -12.00 14.48 5.09
C VAL A 124 -11.23 15.69 5.61
N VAL A 125 -9.93 15.75 5.35
CA VAL A 125 -9.03 16.81 5.84
C VAL A 125 -8.19 17.35 4.70
N ASP A 126 -8.03 18.67 4.64
CA ASP A 126 -6.99 19.34 3.85
C ASP A 126 -6.17 20.29 4.75
N GLN A 127 -5.26 21.05 4.15
CA GLN A 127 -4.43 22.03 4.86
C GLN A 127 -5.21 23.22 5.47
N HIS A 128 -6.53 23.30 5.28
CA HIS A 128 -7.37 24.43 5.70
C HIS A 128 -8.54 24.03 6.59
N ASN A 129 -9.03 22.79 6.52
CA ASN A 129 -10.24 22.37 7.23
C ASN A 129 -10.37 20.87 7.42
N VAL A 130 -11.32 20.54 8.29
CA VAL A 130 -11.83 19.19 8.51
C VAL A 130 -13.33 19.19 8.19
N TRP A 131 -13.75 18.22 7.39
CA TRP A 131 -15.14 18.01 7.00
C TRP A 131 -15.65 16.68 7.54
N GLY A 132 -16.55 16.72 8.52
CA GLY A 132 -17.24 15.54 9.02
C GLY A 132 -18.40 15.12 8.11
N ASN A 133 -18.48 13.84 7.77
CA ASN A 133 -19.57 13.28 6.98
C ASN A 133 -20.84 13.13 7.82
N VAL A 134 -21.90 13.86 7.43
CA VAL A 134 -23.22 13.82 8.09
C VAL A 134 -24.31 13.25 7.20
N GLN A 135 -23.93 12.58 6.11
CA GLN A 135 -24.87 11.89 5.23
C GLN A 135 -25.47 10.67 5.93
N ALA A 136 -26.67 10.26 5.49
CA ALA A 136 -27.39 9.13 6.09
C ALA A 136 -26.64 7.79 5.96
N THR A 137 -25.78 7.67 4.95
CA THR A 137 -24.88 6.54 4.75
C THR A 137 -23.45 7.05 4.63
N ARG A 138 -22.52 6.27 5.17
CA ARG A 138 -21.07 6.52 5.09
C ARG A 138 -20.39 5.72 3.98
N SER A 139 -21.16 4.89 3.27
CA SER A 139 -20.63 3.99 2.25
C SER A 139 -20.06 4.76 1.05
N ILE A 140 -18.85 4.40 0.60
CA ILE A 140 -18.13 5.09 -0.48
C ILE A 140 -18.98 5.26 -1.76
N PRO A 141 -19.62 4.21 -2.33
CA PRO A 141 -20.37 4.36 -3.58
C PRO A 141 -21.60 5.27 -3.49
N SER A 142 -22.12 5.50 -2.27
CA SER A 142 -23.32 6.31 -2.02
C SER A 142 -23.00 7.72 -1.50
N THR A 143 -21.74 7.98 -1.18
CA THR A 143 -21.30 9.25 -0.59
C THR A 143 -21.13 10.30 -1.68
N LYS A 144 -21.70 11.50 -1.46
CA LYS A 144 -21.45 12.66 -2.32
C LYS A 144 -20.25 13.42 -1.79
N PHE A 145 -19.22 13.64 -2.61
CA PHE A 145 -17.96 14.28 -2.23
C PHE A 145 -17.89 15.79 -2.58
N ASP A 146 -19.05 16.44 -2.64
CA ASP A 146 -19.12 17.90 -2.66
C ASP A 146 -18.97 18.45 -1.24
N LEU A 147 -17.72 18.74 -0.85
CA LEU A 147 -17.36 19.27 0.47
C LEU A 147 -17.96 20.67 0.74
N GLY A 148 -18.52 21.33 -0.27
CA GLY A 148 -19.26 22.58 -0.13
C GLY A 148 -20.71 22.38 0.34
N ASP A 149 -21.30 21.19 0.14
CA ASP A 149 -22.69 20.93 0.56
C ASP A 149 -22.76 20.68 2.07
N SER A 150 -23.17 21.72 2.80
CA SER A 150 -23.34 21.69 4.26
C SER A 150 -24.39 20.69 4.79
N ARG A 151 -25.20 20.09 3.90
CA ARG A 151 -26.13 18.98 4.24
C ARG A 151 -25.42 17.63 4.24
N CYS A 152 -24.31 17.52 3.53
CA CYS A 152 -23.49 16.31 3.44
C CYS A 152 -22.25 16.40 4.34
N TRP A 153 -21.61 17.57 4.42
CA TRP A 153 -20.34 17.76 5.10
C TRP A 153 -20.38 18.94 6.08
N LYS A 154 -20.01 18.70 7.34
CA LYS A 154 -19.88 19.76 8.34
C LYS A 154 -18.43 20.17 8.52
N ARG A 155 -18.17 21.45 8.28
CA ARG A 155 -16.85 22.08 8.43
C ARG A 155 -16.56 22.40 9.89
N LEU A 156 -15.37 22.00 10.36
CA LEU A 156 -14.87 22.38 11.68
C LEU A 156 -14.66 23.90 11.76
N PHE A 157 -13.93 24.47 10.80
CA PHE A 157 -13.71 25.90 10.68
C PHE A 157 -14.71 26.54 9.72
N ASN A 158 -15.49 27.50 10.21
CA ASN A 158 -16.55 28.19 9.48
C ASN A 158 -16.72 29.62 10.01
N ASP A 159 -17.62 30.41 9.42
CA ASP A 159 -17.81 31.83 9.80
C ASP A 159 -18.15 32.04 11.28
N LYS A 160 -18.75 31.05 11.96
CA LYS A 160 -19.06 31.11 13.40
C LYS A 160 -17.90 30.65 14.28
N ASN A 161 -17.01 29.84 13.74
CA ASN A 161 -15.82 29.30 14.40
C ASN A 161 -14.61 29.40 13.46
N PRO A 162 -14.10 30.62 13.19
CA PRO A 162 -13.02 30.80 12.24
C PRO A 162 -11.71 30.23 12.80
N GLN A 163 -10.85 29.74 11.92
CA GLN A 163 -9.54 29.18 12.31
C GLN A 163 -8.69 30.19 13.08
N SER A 164 -8.83 31.49 12.78
CA SER A 164 -8.16 32.58 13.49
C SER A 164 -8.55 32.71 14.97
N SER A 165 -9.61 32.03 15.41
CA SER A 165 -9.99 31.96 16.83
C SER A 165 -9.10 31.00 17.63
N PHE A 166 -8.31 30.17 16.94
CA PHE A 166 -7.36 29.23 17.55
C PHE A 166 -5.95 29.81 17.45
N PRO A 167 -5.03 29.45 18.37
CA PRO A 167 -3.62 29.79 18.22
C PRO A 167 -3.15 29.39 16.83
N GLN A 168 -2.49 30.31 16.13
CA GLN A 168 -1.92 30.00 14.84
C GLN A 168 -0.86 28.92 15.04
N MET A 169 -1.16 27.72 14.58
CA MET A 169 -0.23 26.61 14.53
C MET A 169 0.34 26.61 13.12
N ASP A 170 1.64 26.88 13.03
CA ASP A 170 2.36 26.64 11.79
C ASP A 170 2.44 25.12 11.54
N THR A 171 2.65 24.74 10.29
CA THR A 171 2.87 23.33 9.96
C THR A 171 4.08 22.81 10.71
N VAL A 172 3.96 21.59 11.26
CA VAL A 172 5.09 20.84 11.82
C VAL A 172 5.88 20.11 10.73
N GLN A 173 5.37 20.07 9.50
CA GLN A 173 6.07 19.47 8.37
C GLN A 173 7.27 20.35 7.97
N ASP A 174 8.45 19.73 7.92
CA ASP A 174 9.69 20.36 7.48
C ASP A 174 9.94 20.19 5.98
N ASP A 175 10.76 21.08 5.42
CA ASP A 175 11.29 20.92 4.06
C ASP A 175 12.23 19.70 3.99
N ILE A 176 11.91 18.73 3.14
CA ILE A 176 12.72 17.52 2.96
C ILE A 176 13.89 17.82 2.02
N ASP A 177 15.12 17.90 2.56
CA ASP A 177 16.36 17.94 1.77
C ASP A 177 16.68 16.54 1.21
N TRP A 178 16.05 16.20 0.10
CA TRP A 178 16.26 14.90 -0.55
C TRP A 178 17.69 14.78 -1.11
N LYS A 179 18.47 13.87 -0.51
CA LYS A 179 19.76 13.45 -1.06
C LYS A 179 19.62 12.10 -1.70
N LEU A 180 19.90 12.05 -3.01
CA LEU A 180 19.93 10.79 -3.73
C LEU A 180 20.97 9.86 -3.10
N SER A 181 20.49 8.86 -2.37
CA SER A 181 21.34 7.82 -1.82
C SER A 181 21.84 6.93 -2.95
N GLN A 182 23.11 6.54 -2.91
CA GLN A 182 23.62 5.57 -3.88
C GLN A 182 22.89 4.23 -3.72
N PRO A 183 22.48 3.58 -4.83
CA PRO A 183 21.91 2.25 -4.77
C PRO A 183 22.85 1.30 -4.03
N ARG A 184 22.36 0.68 -2.95
CA ARG A 184 23.12 -0.30 -2.18
C ARG A 184 22.98 -1.68 -2.81
N GLU A 185 23.47 -1.83 -4.05
CA GLU A 185 23.34 -3.07 -4.84
C GLU A 185 23.85 -4.29 -4.07
N ALA A 186 25.02 -4.19 -3.45
CA ALA A 186 25.59 -5.27 -2.64
C ALA A 186 24.70 -5.71 -1.47
N TYR A 187 24.01 -4.76 -0.82
CA TYR A 187 23.08 -5.07 0.26
C TYR A 187 21.82 -5.76 -0.29
N SER A 188 21.27 -5.26 -1.40
CA SER A 188 20.11 -5.87 -2.06
C SER A 188 20.40 -7.31 -2.51
N GLU A 189 21.57 -7.57 -3.08
CA GLU A 189 22.00 -8.92 -3.46
C GLU A 189 22.13 -9.87 -2.25
N GLU A 190 22.66 -9.37 -1.13
CA GLU A 190 22.79 -10.16 0.09
C GLU A 190 21.42 -10.50 0.69
N VAL A 191 20.53 -9.52 0.76
CA VAL A 191 19.14 -9.72 1.20
C VAL A 191 18.43 -10.73 0.29
N ALA A 192 18.57 -10.61 -1.03
CA ALA A 192 17.98 -11.55 -1.99
C ALA A 192 18.52 -12.98 -1.82
N LYS A 193 19.82 -13.15 -1.59
CA LYS A 193 20.43 -14.46 -1.30
C LYS A 193 19.89 -15.04 0.00
N ARG A 194 19.78 -14.22 1.06
CA ARG A 194 19.26 -14.62 2.37
C ARG A 194 17.81 -15.07 2.28
N ILE A 195 16.95 -14.31 1.61
CA ILE A 195 15.54 -14.69 1.38
C ILE A 195 15.47 -16.01 0.61
N LYS A 196 16.20 -16.13 -0.51
CA LYS A 196 16.18 -17.34 -1.34
C LYS A 196 16.62 -18.58 -0.58
N LEU A 197 17.67 -18.47 0.25
CA LEU A 197 18.15 -19.57 1.08
C LEU A 197 17.15 -19.95 2.16
N ALA A 198 16.57 -18.96 2.85
CA ALA A 198 15.56 -19.18 3.89
C ALA A 198 14.32 -19.89 3.33
N VAL A 199 13.76 -19.38 2.23
CA VAL A 199 12.60 -19.97 1.55
C VAL A 199 12.89 -21.39 1.10
N ARG A 200 14.06 -21.62 0.47
CA ARG A 200 14.46 -22.96 0.02
C ARG A 200 14.55 -23.96 1.18
N ASN A 201 15.27 -23.60 2.23
CA ASN A 201 15.47 -24.48 3.39
C ASN A 201 14.14 -24.79 4.09
N ARG A 202 13.26 -23.79 4.20
CA ARG A 202 11.95 -23.94 4.85
C ARG A 202 11.01 -24.81 4.03
N LEU A 203 10.94 -24.61 2.70
CA LEU A 203 10.17 -25.47 1.79
C LEU A 203 10.68 -26.92 1.80
N GLU A 204 12.00 -27.12 1.78
CA GLU A 204 12.59 -28.46 1.84
C GLU A 204 12.25 -29.17 3.16
N HIS A 205 12.31 -28.44 4.28
CA HIS A 205 11.88 -28.96 5.58
C HIS A 205 10.41 -29.38 5.58
N TRP A 206 9.49 -28.52 5.13
CA TRP A 206 8.06 -28.84 5.09
C TRP A 206 7.76 -30.04 4.19
N ARG A 207 8.33 -30.07 2.99
CA ARG A 207 8.14 -31.18 2.03
C ARG A 207 8.71 -32.50 2.53
N SER A 208 9.86 -32.48 3.22
CA SER A 208 10.47 -33.68 3.76
C SER A 208 9.59 -34.40 4.79
N ARG A 209 8.75 -33.66 5.53
CA ARG A 209 7.78 -34.22 6.46
C ARG A 209 6.69 -35.06 5.77
N GLU A 210 6.42 -34.76 4.50
CA GLU A 210 5.50 -35.52 3.64
C GLU A 210 6.21 -36.56 2.78
N GLY A 211 7.52 -36.76 2.96
CA GLY A 211 8.32 -37.63 2.09
C GLY A 211 8.51 -37.10 0.67
N LYS A 212 8.22 -35.82 0.42
CA LYS A 212 8.41 -35.14 -0.87
C LYS A 212 9.78 -34.47 -0.91
N SER A 213 10.45 -34.53 -2.07
CA SER A 213 11.70 -33.81 -2.31
C SER A 213 11.45 -32.53 -3.11
N LEU A 214 12.31 -31.52 -2.92
CA LEU A 214 12.30 -30.29 -3.71
C LEU A 214 13.24 -30.46 -4.91
N VAL A 215 12.66 -30.43 -6.12
CA VAL A 215 13.43 -30.51 -7.37
C VAL A 215 13.52 -29.13 -8.00
N GLY A 216 14.74 -28.66 -8.23
CA GLY A 216 14.97 -27.37 -8.89
C GLY A 216 14.77 -27.45 -10.40
N ASN A 217 14.16 -26.43 -10.99
CA ASN A 217 14.10 -26.24 -12.44
C ASN A 217 14.72 -24.88 -12.80
N GLU A 218 15.97 -24.90 -13.28
CA GLU A 218 16.71 -23.69 -13.64
C GLU A 218 16.11 -22.94 -14.85
N GLY A 219 15.45 -23.66 -15.76
CA GLY A 219 14.72 -23.07 -16.88
C GLY A 219 13.53 -22.25 -16.40
N ALA A 220 12.69 -22.85 -15.55
CA ALA A 220 11.57 -22.18 -14.90
C ALA A 220 12.04 -20.97 -14.09
N THR A 221 13.10 -21.15 -13.31
CA THR A 221 13.65 -20.10 -12.44
C THR A 221 14.05 -18.86 -13.26
N ARG A 222 14.78 -19.04 -14.37
CA ARG A 222 15.18 -17.92 -15.23
C ARG A 222 13.98 -17.20 -15.83
N LYS A 223 13.00 -17.96 -16.35
CA LYS A 223 11.82 -17.38 -16.98
C LYS A 223 10.94 -16.62 -15.99
N LEU A 224 10.71 -17.19 -14.80
CA LEU A 224 9.94 -16.54 -13.74
C LEU A 224 10.65 -15.27 -13.24
N ASN A 225 11.98 -15.28 -13.14
CA ASN A 225 12.73 -14.06 -12.81
C ASN A 225 12.55 -12.95 -13.86
N ASP A 226 12.55 -13.30 -15.15
CA ASP A 226 12.30 -12.31 -16.21
C ASP A 226 10.87 -11.76 -16.15
N VAL A 227 9.88 -12.61 -15.88
CA VAL A 227 8.48 -12.18 -15.69
C VAL A 227 8.35 -11.28 -14.47
N MET A 228 8.92 -11.64 -13.32
CA MET A 228 8.91 -10.82 -12.11
C MET A 228 9.55 -9.44 -12.35
N ARG A 229 10.65 -9.36 -13.12
CA ARG A 229 11.26 -8.08 -13.49
C ARG A 229 10.31 -7.20 -14.30
N LYS A 230 9.59 -7.78 -15.28
CA LYS A 230 8.60 -7.03 -16.08
C LYS A 230 7.43 -6.57 -15.22
N MET A 231 6.95 -7.42 -14.31
CA MET A 231 5.90 -7.06 -13.35
C MET A 231 6.33 -5.89 -12.47
N GLU A 232 7.58 -5.89 -11.98
CA GLU A 232 8.11 -4.80 -11.16
C GLU A 232 8.24 -3.50 -11.96
N GLN A 233 8.74 -3.56 -13.20
CA GLN A 233 8.78 -2.40 -14.11
C GLN A 233 7.39 -1.81 -14.35
N ALA A 234 6.37 -2.67 -14.50
CA ALA A 234 4.99 -2.21 -14.64
C ALA A 234 4.42 -1.61 -13.36
N ALA A 235 4.73 -2.18 -12.19
CA ALA A 235 4.38 -1.59 -10.90
C ALA A 235 4.97 -0.18 -10.74
N HIS A 236 6.18 0.05 -11.25
CA HIS A 236 6.86 1.35 -11.28
C HIS A 236 6.45 2.28 -12.44
N GLN A 237 5.45 1.91 -13.25
CA GLN A 237 5.02 2.67 -14.43
C GLN A 237 6.15 2.89 -15.47
N GLU A 238 7.16 2.03 -15.49
CA GLU A 238 8.28 2.12 -16.44
C GLU A 238 7.95 1.43 -17.77
N ALA A 239 7.15 0.36 -17.72
CA ALA A 239 6.71 -0.41 -18.88
C ALA A 239 5.26 -0.87 -18.70
N GLU A 240 4.59 -1.24 -19.79
CA GLU A 240 3.28 -1.91 -19.73
C GLU A 240 3.48 -3.42 -19.60
N PHE A 241 2.81 -4.02 -18.62
CA PHE A 241 2.74 -5.48 -18.46
C PHE A 241 1.40 -5.84 -17.83
N THR A 242 0.48 -6.36 -18.64
CA THR A 242 -0.89 -6.68 -18.23
C THR A 242 -1.03 -8.12 -17.76
N GLU A 243 -2.19 -8.44 -17.19
CA GLU A 243 -2.55 -9.81 -16.81
C GLU A 243 -2.57 -10.75 -18.04
N GLU A 244 -2.98 -10.25 -19.20
CA GLU A 244 -2.92 -11.00 -20.46
C GLU A 244 -1.47 -11.26 -20.89
N ASN A 245 -0.56 -10.31 -20.66
CA ASN A 245 0.86 -10.54 -20.94
C ASN A 245 1.45 -11.58 -19.99
N LEU A 246 1.08 -11.54 -18.71
CA LEU A 246 1.45 -12.57 -17.74
C LEU A 246 0.97 -13.95 -18.19
N HIS A 247 -0.32 -14.08 -18.53
CA HIS A 247 -0.88 -15.33 -19.02
C HIS A 247 -0.17 -15.83 -20.28
N ALA A 248 0.06 -14.96 -21.27
CA ALA A 248 0.75 -15.35 -22.51
C ALA A 248 2.19 -15.85 -22.26
N GLU A 249 2.93 -15.19 -21.37
CA GLU A 249 4.30 -15.56 -21.01
C GLU A 249 4.36 -16.90 -20.26
N LEU A 250 3.39 -17.14 -19.38
CA LEU A 250 3.26 -18.40 -18.65
C LEU A 250 2.77 -19.55 -19.55
N GLU A 251 1.77 -19.31 -20.41
CA GLU A 251 1.28 -20.32 -21.37
C GLU A 251 2.36 -20.76 -22.34
N THR A 252 3.17 -19.84 -22.86
CA THR A 252 4.30 -20.16 -23.73
C THR A 252 5.28 -21.14 -23.06
N TYR A 253 5.38 -21.08 -21.73
CA TYR A 253 6.22 -21.97 -20.94
C TYR A 253 5.52 -23.31 -20.61
N LEU A 254 4.21 -23.28 -20.35
CA LEU A 254 3.40 -24.46 -20.01
C LEU A 254 3.04 -25.33 -21.23
N GLN A 255 3.17 -24.80 -22.45
CA GLN A 255 2.92 -25.57 -23.66
C GLN A 255 3.86 -26.78 -23.76
N PRO A 256 3.32 -28.00 -23.98
CA PRO A 256 4.13 -29.20 -24.10
C PRO A 256 4.97 -29.13 -25.38
N LYS A 257 6.25 -28.78 -25.23
CA LYS A 257 7.23 -29.00 -26.30
C LYS A 257 7.43 -30.50 -26.44
N SER A 258 6.62 -31.12 -27.31
CA SER A 258 6.88 -32.40 -27.97
C SER A 258 7.67 -33.41 -27.11
N SER A 259 6.94 -34.33 -26.47
CA SER A 259 7.39 -35.49 -25.69
C SER A 259 7.46 -35.32 -24.16
N THR A 260 6.49 -35.98 -23.52
CA THR A 260 6.48 -36.46 -22.13
C THR A 260 6.30 -35.41 -21.02
N THR A 261 5.14 -35.52 -20.35
CA THR A 261 4.69 -34.79 -19.14
C THR A 261 4.51 -33.28 -19.29
N GLY A 262 3.27 -32.84 -19.52
CA GLY A 262 2.89 -31.44 -19.27
C GLY A 262 3.06 -31.15 -17.77
N PHE A 263 3.81 -30.10 -17.45
CA PHE A 263 3.95 -29.64 -16.07
C PHE A 263 2.77 -28.72 -15.75
N ASN A 264 1.95 -29.09 -14.78
CA ASN A 264 1.03 -28.15 -14.16
C ASN A 264 1.82 -27.29 -13.19
N MET A 265 1.77 -25.97 -13.35
CA MET A 265 2.40 -25.02 -12.46
C MET A 265 1.33 -24.40 -11.56
N THR A 266 1.53 -24.52 -10.25
CA THR A 266 0.74 -23.84 -9.22
C THR A 266 1.67 -22.98 -8.40
N GLY A 267 1.24 -21.78 -8.07
CA GLY A 267 2.04 -20.84 -7.31
C GLY A 267 1.42 -19.45 -7.32
N PHE A 268 2.09 -18.55 -6.62
CA PHE A 268 1.73 -17.16 -6.48
C PHE A 268 3.02 -16.34 -6.37
N TYR A 269 2.90 -15.02 -6.43
CA TYR A 269 4.02 -14.10 -6.23
C TYR A 269 3.78 -13.27 -4.98
N VAL A 270 4.87 -12.89 -4.32
CA VAL A 270 4.86 -12.03 -3.14
C VAL A 270 5.42 -10.67 -3.57
N ASN A 271 4.63 -9.61 -3.45
CA ASN A 271 5.07 -8.24 -3.70
C ASN A 271 4.81 -7.39 -2.45
N ARG A 272 5.85 -7.19 -1.65
CA ARG A 272 5.80 -6.42 -0.41
C ARG A 272 7.15 -5.77 -0.08
N PRO A 273 7.17 -4.69 0.72
CA PRO A 273 8.38 -4.21 1.35
C PRO A 273 9.05 -5.32 2.18
N PHE A 274 10.38 -5.39 2.11
CA PHE A 274 11.13 -6.33 2.93
C PHE A 274 11.38 -5.73 4.33
N THR A 275 10.76 -6.33 5.34
CA THR A 275 11.01 -6.07 6.77
C THR A 275 11.92 -7.14 7.35
N ASP A 276 11.49 -8.38 7.20
CA ASP A 276 12.04 -9.56 7.86
C ASP A 276 11.66 -10.84 7.11
N LEU A 277 12.17 -11.98 7.58
CA LEU A 277 11.98 -13.26 6.90
C LEU A 277 10.67 -13.96 7.26
N GLU A 278 10.23 -13.88 8.52
CA GLU A 278 9.11 -14.71 8.99
C GLU A 278 7.79 -14.41 8.28
N PRO A 279 7.36 -13.14 8.06
CA PRO A 279 6.13 -12.86 7.33
C PRO A 279 6.13 -13.38 5.89
N ILE A 280 7.29 -13.42 5.23
CA ILE A 280 7.42 -14.03 3.89
C ILE A 280 7.25 -15.55 3.99
N LEU A 281 7.85 -16.18 5.00
CA LEU A 281 7.73 -17.62 5.21
C LEU A 281 6.31 -18.03 5.59
N ASP A 282 5.64 -17.26 6.45
CA ASP A 282 4.26 -17.50 6.87
C ASP A 282 3.29 -17.38 5.68
N GLU A 283 3.47 -16.37 4.83
CA GLU A 283 2.68 -16.22 3.60
C GLU A 283 2.86 -17.42 2.66
N ILE A 284 4.10 -17.91 2.50
CA ILE A 284 4.39 -19.11 1.70
C ILE A 284 3.81 -20.38 2.33
N TYR A 285 3.84 -20.49 3.65
CA TYR A 285 3.27 -21.62 4.37
C TYR A 285 1.75 -21.67 4.18
N ASN A 286 1.08 -20.54 4.42
CA ASN A 286 -0.38 -20.40 4.34
C ASN A 286 -0.93 -20.52 2.91
N ALA A 287 -0.09 -20.36 1.89
CA ALA A 287 -0.46 -20.60 0.51
C ALA A 287 -0.43 -22.10 0.13
N ASP A 288 -0.07 -22.99 1.06
CA ASP A 288 -0.10 -24.45 0.90
C ASP A 288 0.71 -25.00 -0.28
N ILE A 289 1.63 -24.20 -0.86
CA ILE A 289 2.41 -24.62 -2.03
C ILE A 289 3.35 -25.79 -1.74
N HIS A 290 3.70 -26.00 -0.47
CA HIS A 290 4.55 -27.09 -0.03
C HIS A 290 3.85 -28.45 -0.18
N HIS A 291 2.52 -28.49 -0.16
CA HIS A 291 1.71 -29.67 -0.42
C HIS A 291 1.59 -30.03 -1.91
N ALA A 292 1.94 -29.12 -2.83
CA ALA A 292 1.75 -29.33 -4.27
C ALA A 292 2.66 -30.43 -4.86
N GLY A 293 2.13 -31.12 -5.86
CA GLY A 293 2.74 -32.30 -6.52
C GLY A 293 2.56 -33.59 -5.73
#